data_AF-A0A926Y1Q6-F1
#
_entry.id   AF-A0A926Y1Q6-F1
#
_cell.length_a   1.000
_cell.length_b   1.000
_cell.length_c   1.000
_cell.angle_alpha   90.00
_cell.angle_beta   90.00
_cell.angle_gamma   90.00
#
_symmetry.space_group_name_H-M   'P 1'
#
loop_
_entity.id
_entity.type
_entity.pdbx_description
1 polymer ?
#
loop_
_entity_poly.entity_id
_entity_poly.type
_entity_poly.pdbx_seq_one_letter_code
_entity_poly.pdbx_strand_id
1 'polypeptide(L)'
;MFDGFDLVAPVYDALATLVFGRRLQRAQVVWLHQIPADASILIVGGGTGWLLQQVLMHCQPRQVLYLETSRQMVNRAVRRIIKSRQIGSVEFRIGDEQTLQSDERYDVVMTPFLLDLFTEETLRSRMIPQLRNVLKPDGQWHVTDFVQPNSRWQKGLLWLMIRFFRLTARIETKQLADWQAIMNESGLAVQQRSRQVDGMATAEIWNLRTRNAFTAGQLID
;
A
#
# COMPACT_ATOMS: atom_id res chain seq x y z
N MET A 1 -18.71 1.72 13.07
CA MET A 1 -18.92 0.34 13.57
C MET A 1 -18.56 -0.61 12.44
N PHE A 2 -17.29 -1.03 12.37
CA PHE A 2 -16.75 -1.87 11.29
C PHE A 2 -16.33 -3.22 11.88
N ASP A 3 -17.32 -4.03 12.28
CA ASP A 3 -17.10 -5.35 12.90
C ASP A 3 -16.89 -6.48 11.88
N GLY A 4 -16.75 -6.17 10.59
CA GLY A 4 -16.66 -7.17 9.52
C GLY A 4 -15.30 -7.87 9.36
N PHE A 5 -14.21 -7.26 9.82
CA PHE A 5 -12.85 -7.79 9.63
C PHE A 5 -12.41 -8.78 10.73
N ASP A 6 -13.14 -8.81 11.83
CA ASP A 6 -12.75 -9.45 13.09
C ASP A 6 -12.86 -10.98 13.09
N LEU A 7 -13.60 -11.58 12.13
CA LEU A 7 -13.73 -13.03 11.99
C LEU A 7 -12.88 -13.64 10.85
N VAL A 8 -12.34 -12.81 9.94
CA VAL A 8 -11.81 -13.28 8.65
C VAL A 8 -10.27 -13.31 8.62
N ALA A 9 -9.60 -12.55 9.48
CA ALA A 9 -8.14 -12.40 9.48
C ALA A 9 -7.32 -13.72 9.48
N PRO A 10 -7.61 -14.75 10.32
CA PRO A 10 -6.83 -15.99 10.29
C PRO A 10 -7.12 -16.87 9.06
N VAL A 11 -8.35 -16.80 8.52
CA VAL A 11 -8.73 -17.54 7.31
C VAL A 11 -8.14 -16.89 6.06
N TYR A 12 -8.08 -15.56 6.02
CA TYR A 12 -7.44 -14.76 4.96
C TYR A 12 -5.94 -15.06 4.87
N ASP A 13 -5.21 -14.97 5.98
CA ASP A 13 -3.76 -15.23 5.99
C ASP A 13 -3.45 -16.67 5.53
N ALA A 14 -4.28 -17.65 5.90
CA ALA A 14 -4.13 -19.04 5.49
C ALA A 14 -4.46 -19.26 4.00
N LEU A 15 -5.54 -18.66 3.48
CA LEU A 15 -5.94 -18.76 2.06
C LEU A 15 -4.97 -18.04 1.14
N ALA A 16 -4.54 -16.83 1.50
CA ALA A 16 -3.54 -16.07 0.76
C ALA A 16 -2.19 -16.81 0.74
N THR A 17 -1.79 -17.41 1.86
CA THR A 17 -0.58 -18.25 1.94
C THR A 17 -0.74 -19.56 1.15
N LEU A 18 -1.92 -20.17 1.12
CA LEU A 18 -2.16 -21.39 0.34
C LEU A 18 -2.12 -21.12 -1.18
N VAL A 19 -2.72 -20.02 -1.63
CA VAL A 19 -2.84 -19.67 -3.05
C VAL A 19 -1.56 -19.04 -3.60
N PHE A 20 -0.91 -18.17 -2.82
CA PHE A 20 0.25 -17.40 -3.29
C PHE A 20 1.55 -17.69 -2.54
N GLY A 21 1.53 -18.56 -1.52
CA GLY A 21 2.72 -18.85 -0.71
C GLY A 21 3.32 -17.57 -0.12
N ARG A 22 4.65 -17.50 -0.16
CA ARG A 22 5.42 -16.31 0.25
C ARG A 22 5.55 -15.25 -0.85
N ARG A 23 4.87 -15.41 -2.00
CA ARG A 23 5.09 -14.55 -3.18
C ARG A 23 4.55 -13.14 -2.95
N LEU A 24 3.39 -13.00 -2.31
CA LEU A 24 2.85 -11.68 -1.93
C LEU A 24 3.75 -10.98 -0.91
N GLN A 25 4.31 -11.72 0.05
CA GLN A 25 5.28 -11.19 1.01
C GLN A 25 6.56 -10.71 0.31
N ARG A 26 7.11 -11.52 -0.60
CA ARG A 26 8.30 -11.14 -1.39
C ARG A 26 8.06 -9.90 -2.25
N ALA A 27 6.87 -9.77 -2.85
CA ALA A 27 6.51 -8.61 -3.65
C ALA A 27 6.58 -7.29 -2.86
N GLN A 28 6.16 -7.31 -1.59
CA GLN A 28 6.13 -6.12 -0.73
C GLN A 28 7.52 -5.62 -0.33
N VAL A 29 8.56 -6.46 -0.44
CA VAL A 29 9.92 -6.11 0.01
C VAL A 29 10.88 -5.79 -1.11
N VAL A 30 10.45 -5.86 -2.37
CA VAL A 30 11.30 -5.65 -3.56
C VAL A 30 12.04 -4.32 -3.49
N TRP A 31 11.37 -3.27 -3.02
CA TRP A 31 11.87 -1.90 -3.03
C TRP A 31 12.33 -1.37 -1.67
N LEU A 32 12.44 -2.21 -0.61
CA LEU A 32 12.90 -1.74 0.70
C LEU A 32 14.28 -1.08 0.64
N HIS A 33 15.16 -1.57 -0.24
CA HIS A 33 16.50 -1.01 -0.44
C HIS A 33 16.52 0.42 -1.03
N GLN A 34 15.38 0.90 -1.56
CA GLN A 34 15.24 2.27 -2.08
C GLN A 34 14.72 3.25 -1.01
N ILE A 35 14.32 2.76 0.17
CA ILE A 35 13.86 3.61 1.26
C ILE A 35 15.08 4.37 1.83
N PRO A 36 15.03 5.72 1.90
CA PRO A 36 16.10 6.49 2.51
C PRO A 36 16.33 6.11 3.97
N ALA A 37 17.58 6.14 4.41
CA ALA A 37 17.90 6.04 5.83
C ALA A 37 17.22 7.19 6.60
N ASP A 38 16.82 6.93 7.85
CA ASP A 38 16.15 7.92 8.71
C ASP A 38 14.84 8.50 8.11
N ALA A 39 14.20 7.78 7.18
CA ALA A 39 12.92 8.18 6.61
C ALA A 39 11.78 8.18 7.65
N SER A 40 10.83 9.13 7.55
CA SER A 40 9.49 8.93 8.09
C SER A 40 8.64 8.13 7.11
N ILE A 41 8.11 7.01 7.60
CA ILE A 41 7.35 6.05 6.78
C ILE A 41 5.90 6.00 7.26
N LEU A 42 4.96 6.05 6.32
CA LEU A 42 3.55 5.73 6.54
C LEU A 42 3.27 4.38 5.88
N ILE A 43 2.76 3.40 6.63
CA ILE A 43 2.25 2.13 6.10
C ILE A 43 0.74 2.12 6.29
N VAL A 44 -0.02 2.08 5.20
CA VAL A 44 -1.49 2.04 5.22
C VAL A 44 -1.97 0.64 4.82
N GLY A 45 -2.75 -0.01 5.67
CA GLY A 45 -3.29 -1.35 5.40
C GLY A 45 -2.25 -2.47 5.45
N GLY A 46 -1.25 -2.38 6.34
CA GLY A 46 -0.18 -3.38 6.45
C GLY A 46 -0.62 -4.74 7.05
N GLY A 47 -1.88 -4.85 7.47
CA GLY A 47 -2.48 -6.04 8.04
C GLY A 47 -1.86 -6.47 9.37
N THR A 48 -1.37 -7.71 9.47
CA THR A 48 -0.82 -8.24 10.74
C THR A 48 0.62 -7.78 11.03
N GLY A 49 1.20 -6.87 10.24
CA GLY A 49 2.48 -6.23 10.53
C GLY A 49 3.71 -7.01 10.04
N TRP A 50 3.57 -7.92 9.07
CA TRP A 50 4.71 -8.62 8.49
C TRP A 50 5.64 -7.66 7.74
N LEU A 51 5.10 -6.78 6.88
CA LEU A 51 5.89 -5.78 6.17
C LEU A 51 6.56 -4.79 7.13
N LEU A 52 5.82 -4.33 8.15
CA LEU A 52 6.37 -3.47 9.21
C LEU A 52 7.62 -4.10 9.85
N GLN A 53 7.57 -5.40 10.16
CA GLN A 53 8.74 -6.12 10.69
C GLN A 53 9.93 -6.08 9.72
N GLN A 54 9.70 -6.23 8.42
CA GLN A 54 10.77 -6.16 7.41
C GLN A 54 11.32 -4.74 7.28
N VAL A 55 10.47 -3.72 7.32
CA VAL A 55 10.88 -2.30 7.28
C VAL A 55 11.80 -1.99 8.46
N LEU A 56 11.41 -2.37 9.69
CA LEU A 56 12.25 -2.15 10.88
C LEU A 56 13.58 -2.91 10.84
N MET A 57 13.57 -4.12 10.27
CA MET A 57 14.76 -4.97 10.19
C MET A 57 15.79 -4.44 9.17
N HIS A 58 15.34 -3.85 8.06
CA HIS A 58 16.21 -3.55 6.91
C HIS A 58 16.42 -2.06 6.64
N CYS A 59 15.53 -1.16 7.08
CA CYS A 59 15.51 0.23 6.62
C CYS A 59 15.93 1.26 7.68
N GLN A 60 16.06 0.86 8.96
CA GLN A 60 16.38 1.75 10.09
C GLN A 60 15.63 3.11 10.02
N PRO A 61 14.29 3.10 9.95
CA PRO A 61 13.52 4.34 9.79
C PRO A 61 13.55 5.20 11.07
N ARG A 62 13.44 6.52 10.90
CA ARG A 62 13.29 7.46 12.02
C ARG A 62 12.01 7.20 12.79
N GLN A 63 10.92 7.04 12.04
CA GLN A 63 9.59 6.74 12.56
C GLN A 63 8.75 6.01 11.52
N VAL A 64 7.86 5.15 11.99
CA VAL A 64 6.83 4.52 11.16
C VAL A 64 5.45 4.80 11.77
N LEU A 65 4.55 5.43 11.00
CA LEU A 65 3.12 5.39 11.30
C LEU A 65 2.53 4.15 10.64
N TYR A 66 1.99 3.25 11.45
CA TYR A 66 1.28 2.06 11.00
C TYR A 66 -0.23 2.28 11.14
N LEU A 67 -0.89 2.53 10.01
CA LEU A 67 -2.30 2.86 9.91
C LEU A 67 -3.09 1.64 9.44
N GLU A 68 -4.01 1.16 10.28
CA GLU A 68 -4.82 -0.03 10.01
C GLU A 68 -6.21 0.11 10.61
N THR A 69 -7.24 -0.31 9.88
CA THR A 69 -8.64 -0.15 10.31
C THR A 69 -9.04 -1.20 11.37
N SER A 70 -8.46 -2.39 11.31
CA SER A 70 -8.76 -3.47 12.26
C SER A 70 -7.92 -3.41 13.52
N ARG A 71 -8.59 -3.21 14.67
CA ARG A 71 -7.97 -3.30 16.00
C ARG A 71 -7.31 -4.66 16.24
N GLN A 72 -7.91 -5.74 15.75
CA GLN A 72 -7.33 -7.08 15.90
C GLN A 72 -6.03 -7.23 15.10
N MET A 73 -5.97 -6.70 13.88
CA MET A 73 -4.75 -6.71 13.06
C MET A 73 -3.65 -5.86 13.68
N VAL A 74 -3.99 -4.68 14.20
CA VAL A 74 -3.06 -3.85 14.99
C VAL A 74 -2.51 -4.63 16.19
N ASN A 75 -3.37 -5.28 16.99
CA ASN A 75 -2.93 -6.09 18.13
C ASN A 75 -2.02 -7.25 17.71
N ARG A 76 -2.18 -7.81 16.51
CA ARG A 76 -1.27 -8.83 15.96
C ARG A 76 0.05 -8.22 15.50
N ALA A 77 0.02 -7.06 14.86
CA ALA A 77 1.20 -6.31 14.44
C ALA A 77 2.08 -5.93 15.64
N VAL A 78 1.49 -5.35 16.69
CA VAL A 78 2.19 -5.02 17.94
C VAL A 78 2.87 -6.25 18.54
N ARG A 79 2.13 -7.37 18.68
CA ARG A 79 2.69 -8.62 19.21
C ARG A 79 3.84 -9.16 18.35
N ARG A 80 3.75 -9.05 17.01
CA ARG A 80 4.82 -9.45 16.09
C ARG A 80 6.09 -8.62 16.29
N ILE A 81 5.96 -7.30 16.42
CA ILE A 81 7.11 -6.41 16.64
C ILE A 81 7.76 -6.68 17.99
N ILE A 82 6.97 -6.79 19.07
CA ILE A 82 7.48 -7.14 20.41
C ILE A 82 8.23 -8.48 20.38
N LYS A 83 7.64 -9.51 19.78
CA LYS A 83 8.25 -10.86 19.73
C LYS A 83 9.54 -10.89 18.90
N SER A 84 9.62 -10.11 17.83
CA SER A 84 10.80 -10.04 16.98
C SER A 84 11.91 -9.13 17.53
N ARG A 85 11.68 -8.48 18.68
CA ARG A 85 12.61 -7.57 19.37
C ARG A 85 13.17 -6.48 18.44
N GLN A 86 12.38 -6.06 17.47
CA GLN A 86 12.78 -4.99 16.56
C GLN A 86 12.72 -3.66 17.32
N ILE A 87 13.78 -2.89 17.19
CA ILE A 87 13.93 -1.59 17.82
C ILE A 87 13.60 -0.55 16.75
N GLY A 88 12.67 0.36 17.05
CA GLY A 88 12.29 1.45 16.16
C GLY A 88 11.13 2.24 16.74
N SER A 89 10.97 3.48 16.28
CA SER A 89 9.82 4.32 16.65
C SER A 89 8.63 3.95 15.76
N VAL A 90 7.65 3.24 16.33
CA VAL A 90 6.42 2.87 15.62
C VAL A 90 5.21 3.42 16.37
N GLU A 91 4.43 4.24 15.68
CA GLU A 91 3.09 4.62 16.10
C GLU A 91 2.07 3.70 15.43
N PHE A 92 1.18 3.11 16.23
CA PHE A 92 0.05 2.33 15.70
C PHE A 92 -1.22 3.16 15.80
N ARG A 93 -1.89 3.42 14.67
CA ARG A 93 -3.13 4.19 14.62
C ARG A 93 -4.24 3.33 14.02
N ILE A 94 -5.36 3.25 14.76
CA ILE A 94 -6.56 2.56 14.29
C ILE A 94 -7.39 3.56 13.50
N GLY A 95 -7.50 3.36 12.20
CA GLY A 95 -8.17 4.29 11.31
C GLY A 95 -7.89 3.99 9.84
N ASP A 96 -8.47 4.84 9.00
CA ASP A 96 -8.20 4.90 7.57
C ASP A 96 -7.51 6.23 7.24
N GLU A 97 -7.29 6.51 5.95
CA GLU A 97 -6.59 7.70 5.50
C GLU A 97 -7.29 9.03 5.87
N GLN A 98 -8.57 9.02 6.27
CA GLN A 98 -9.23 10.24 6.78
C GLN A 98 -8.76 10.60 8.19
N THR A 99 -8.13 9.67 8.90
CA THR A 99 -7.58 9.91 10.25
C THR A 99 -6.18 10.51 10.23
N LEU A 100 -5.60 10.70 9.03
CA LEU A 100 -4.35 11.41 8.85
C LEU A 100 -4.54 12.91 9.09
N GLN A 101 -3.56 13.53 9.74
CA GLN A 101 -3.59 14.95 10.03
C GLN A 101 -3.00 15.73 8.85
N SER A 102 -3.49 16.95 8.63
CA SER A 102 -3.14 17.75 7.44
C SER A 102 -1.70 18.28 7.46
N ASP A 103 -1.03 18.27 8.61
CA ASP A 103 0.35 18.67 8.86
C ASP A 103 1.34 17.49 8.84
N GLU A 104 0.86 16.25 8.86
CA GLU A 104 1.70 15.06 8.77
C GLU A 104 2.40 14.96 7.40
N ARG A 105 3.70 14.63 7.41
CA ARG A 105 4.50 14.47 6.19
C ARG A 105 5.43 13.26 6.25
N TYR A 106 5.45 12.47 5.19
CA TYR A 106 6.22 11.23 5.08
C TYR A 106 7.17 11.25 3.89
N ASP A 107 8.40 10.78 4.13
CA ASP A 107 9.38 10.50 3.07
C ASP A 107 8.94 9.30 2.23
N VAL A 108 8.31 8.31 2.86
CA VAL A 108 7.78 7.13 2.18
C VAL A 108 6.34 6.84 2.60
N VAL A 109 5.45 6.66 1.63
CA VAL A 109 4.10 6.11 1.84
C VAL A 109 4.06 4.72 1.23
N MET A 110 3.58 3.72 1.97
CA MET A 110 3.48 2.33 1.55
C MET A 110 2.03 1.84 1.58
N THR A 111 1.55 1.29 0.47
CA THR A 111 0.20 0.70 0.35
C THR A 111 0.29 -0.72 -0.19
N PRO A 112 0.53 -1.73 0.66
CA PRO A 112 0.62 -3.13 0.27
C PRO A 112 -0.76 -3.80 0.15
N PHE A 113 -1.20 -4.13 -1.06
CA PHE A 113 -2.46 -4.82 -1.38
C PHE A 113 -3.67 -4.10 -0.78
N LEU A 114 -3.74 -2.80 -1.05
CA LEU A 114 -4.73 -1.90 -0.48
C LEU A 114 -5.59 -1.26 -1.56
N LEU A 115 -4.96 -0.73 -2.61
CA LEU A 115 -5.66 0.07 -3.63
C LEU A 115 -6.63 -0.79 -4.43
N ASP A 116 -6.31 -2.06 -4.64
CA ASP A 116 -7.19 -3.03 -5.32
C ASP A 116 -8.50 -3.32 -4.59
N LEU A 117 -8.60 -3.00 -3.30
CA LEU A 117 -9.79 -3.25 -2.48
C LEU A 117 -10.90 -2.21 -2.70
N PHE A 118 -10.55 -1.06 -3.29
CA PHE A 118 -11.44 0.10 -3.40
C PHE A 118 -11.90 0.34 -4.83
N THR A 119 -13.02 1.05 -4.96
CA THR A 119 -13.51 1.50 -6.27
C THR A 119 -12.66 2.63 -6.83
N GLU A 120 -12.67 2.82 -8.15
CA GLU A 120 -11.98 3.95 -8.77
C GLU A 120 -12.48 5.31 -8.25
N GLU A 121 -13.75 5.41 -7.90
CA GLU A 121 -14.33 6.61 -7.30
C GLU A 121 -13.75 6.87 -5.90
N THR A 122 -13.68 5.86 -5.03
CA THR A 122 -13.07 5.97 -3.70
C THR A 122 -11.57 6.32 -3.82
N LEU A 123 -10.85 5.69 -4.77
CA LEU A 123 -9.45 6.00 -5.02
C LEU A 123 -9.25 7.46 -5.45
N ARG A 124 -10.04 7.93 -6.43
CA ARG A 124 -9.90 9.25 -7.04
C ARG A 124 -10.35 10.39 -6.12
N SER A 125 -11.47 10.21 -5.41
CA SER A 125 -12.08 11.28 -4.61
C SER A 125 -11.52 11.38 -3.19
N ARG A 126 -11.01 10.27 -2.65
CA ARG A 126 -10.75 10.14 -1.22
C ARG A 126 -9.33 9.64 -0.96
N MET A 127 -8.99 8.42 -1.37
CA MET A 127 -7.76 7.79 -0.89
C MET A 127 -6.49 8.39 -1.47
N ILE A 128 -6.39 8.52 -2.80
CA ILE A 128 -5.18 9.04 -3.43
C ILE A 128 -4.92 10.51 -3.07
N PRO A 129 -5.93 11.41 -3.07
CA PRO A 129 -5.72 12.79 -2.64
C PRO A 129 -5.16 12.93 -1.22
N GLN A 130 -5.69 12.17 -0.25
CA GLN A 130 -5.24 12.25 1.15
C GLN A 130 -3.81 11.73 1.32
N LEU A 131 -3.50 10.56 0.76
CA LEU A 131 -2.16 9.98 0.83
C LEU A 131 -1.12 10.83 0.09
N ARG A 132 -1.53 11.46 -1.02
CA ARG A 132 -0.70 12.42 -1.75
C ARG A 132 -0.42 13.68 -0.91
N ASN A 133 -1.39 14.17 -0.13
CA ASN A 133 -1.23 15.38 0.69
C ASN A 133 -0.21 15.20 1.83
N VAL A 134 -0.10 13.99 2.39
CA VAL A 134 0.89 13.66 3.41
C VAL A 134 2.22 13.17 2.84
N LEU A 135 2.31 12.93 1.53
CA LEU A 135 3.57 12.61 0.86
C LEU A 135 4.41 13.88 0.69
N LYS A 136 5.68 13.84 1.10
CA LYS A 136 6.61 14.96 0.86
C LYS A 136 6.83 15.20 -0.64
N PRO A 137 7.21 16.43 -1.06
CA PRO A 137 7.50 16.75 -2.47
C PRO A 137 8.46 15.77 -3.16
N ASP A 138 9.55 15.40 -2.48
CA ASP A 138 10.54 14.43 -2.96
C ASP A 138 10.29 13.01 -2.44
N GLY A 139 9.14 12.79 -1.79
CA GLY A 139 8.77 11.53 -1.19
C GLY A 139 8.46 10.45 -2.21
N GLN A 140 8.59 9.19 -1.78
CA GLN A 140 8.31 8.01 -2.57
C GLN A 140 7.02 7.33 -2.09
N TRP A 141 6.14 6.97 -3.01
CA TRP A 141 5.00 6.12 -2.73
C TRP A 141 5.27 4.72 -3.27
N HIS A 142 5.48 3.78 -2.37
CA HIS A 142 5.69 2.36 -2.65
C HIS A 142 4.34 1.64 -2.69
N VAL A 143 3.98 1.15 -3.87
CA VAL A 143 2.73 0.40 -4.09
C VAL A 143 3.10 -1.04 -4.39
N THR A 144 2.47 -1.99 -3.70
CA THR A 144 2.52 -3.40 -4.11
C THR A 144 1.10 -3.88 -4.23
N ASP A 145 0.61 -4.10 -5.44
CA ASP A 145 -0.81 -4.38 -5.60
C ASP A 145 -1.13 -5.27 -6.81
N PHE A 146 -2.34 -5.85 -6.82
CA PHE A 146 -2.85 -6.62 -7.94
C PHE A 146 -3.13 -5.73 -9.15
N VAL A 147 -2.85 -6.27 -10.33
CA VAL A 147 -3.13 -5.65 -11.63
C VAL A 147 -3.94 -6.62 -12.47
N GLN A 148 -4.60 -6.12 -13.52
CA GLN A 148 -5.36 -6.99 -14.40
C GLN A 148 -4.45 -8.10 -14.99
N PRO A 149 -4.77 -9.37 -14.74
CA PRO A 149 -3.94 -10.46 -15.21
C PRO A 149 -4.15 -10.71 -16.71
N ASN A 150 -3.08 -11.10 -17.38
CA ASN A 150 -3.11 -11.34 -18.83
C ASN A 150 -3.70 -12.71 -19.19
N SER A 151 -3.61 -13.70 -18.28
CA SER A 151 -4.04 -15.07 -18.55
C SER A 151 -5.46 -15.39 -18.08
N ARG A 152 -6.18 -16.24 -18.82
CA ARG A 152 -7.57 -16.64 -18.50
C ARG A 152 -7.69 -17.37 -17.16
N TRP A 153 -6.73 -18.23 -16.82
CA TRP A 153 -6.74 -18.93 -15.52
C TRP A 153 -6.50 -17.96 -14.36
N GLN A 154 -5.61 -16.98 -14.53
CA GLN A 154 -5.35 -15.93 -13.53
C GLN A 154 -6.58 -15.05 -13.34
N LYS A 155 -7.31 -14.73 -14.43
CA LYS A 155 -8.59 -14.03 -14.36
C LYS A 155 -9.62 -14.82 -13.55
N GLY A 156 -9.70 -16.14 -13.75
CA GLY A 156 -10.56 -17.02 -12.96
C GLY A 156 -10.20 -17.04 -11.47
N LEU A 157 -8.90 -17.18 -11.15
CA LEU A 157 -8.40 -17.14 -9.78
C LEU A 157 -8.69 -15.80 -9.10
N LEU A 158 -8.40 -14.70 -9.77
CA LEU A 158 -8.67 -13.34 -9.28
C LEU A 158 -10.17 -13.13 -9.04
N TRP A 159 -11.02 -13.56 -9.98
CA TRP A 159 -12.47 -13.47 -9.81
C TRP A 159 -12.94 -14.26 -8.59
N LEU A 160 -12.42 -15.48 -8.38
CA LEU A 160 -12.73 -16.28 -7.20
C LEU A 160 -12.32 -15.58 -5.91
N MET A 161 -11.15 -14.94 -5.88
CA MET A 161 -10.69 -14.17 -4.73
C MET A 161 -11.58 -12.95 -4.44
N ILE A 162 -11.86 -12.13 -5.45
CA ILE A 162 -12.75 -10.96 -5.30
C ILE A 162 -14.11 -11.42 -4.79
N ARG A 163 -14.67 -12.51 -5.36
CA ARG A 163 -15.95 -13.06 -4.93
C ARG A 163 -15.92 -13.53 -3.48
N PHE A 164 -14.84 -14.19 -3.07
CA PHE A 164 -14.63 -14.63 -1.70
C PHE A 164 -14.53 -13.44 -0.75
N PHE A 165 -13.68 -12.45 -1.05
CA PHE A 165 -13.52 -11.27 -0.20
C PHE A 165 -14.77 -10.40 -0.10
N ARG A 166 -15.61 -10.35 -1.14
CA ARG A 166 -16.92 -9.69 -1.04
C ARG A 166 -17.85 -10.39 -0.07
N LEU A 167 -17.81 -11.72 -0.03
CA LEU A 167 -18.64 -12.51 0.88
C LEU A 167 -18.15 -12.43 2.32
N THR A 168 -16.82 -12.43 2.53
CA THR A 168 -16.25 -12.52 3.88
C THR A 168 -15.90 -11.15 4.45
N ALA A 169 -15.29 -10.26 3.67
CA ALA A 169 -14.69 -9.01 4.13
C ALA A 169 -15.42 -7.74 3.65
N ARG A 170 -16.58 -7.89 2.98
CA ARG A 170 -17.41 -6.77 2.45
C ARG A 170 -16.61 -5.69 1.71
N ILE A 171 -15.61 -6.09 0.93
CA ILE A 171 -14.82 -5.15 0.12
C ILE A 171 -15.72 -4.38 -0.85
N GLU A 172 -15.41 -3.11 -1.08
CA GLU A 172 -16.22 -2.22 -1.92
C GLU A 172 -16.21 -2.67 -3.39
N THR A 173 -15.06 -3.16 -3.85
CA THR A 173 -14.87 -3.37 -5.28
C THR A 173 -15.52 -4.64 -5.84
N LYS A 174 -15.93 -4.57 -7.11
CA LYS A 174 -16.42 -5.71 -7.91
C LYS A 174 -15.40 -6.19 -8.95
N GLN A 175 -14.38 -5.37 -9.23
CA GLN A 175 -13.32 -5.61 -10.21
C GLN A 175 -12.06 -4.85 -9.80
N LEU A 176 -10.88 -5.24 -10.27
CA LEU A 176 -9.69 -4.45 -9.99
C LEU A 176 -9.83 -3.05 -10.60
N ALA A 177 -9.66 -2.03 -9.76
CA ALA A 177 -9.53 -0.64 -10.22
C ALA A 177 -8.23 -0.48 -11.03
N ASP A 178 -8.25 0.38 -12.05
CA ASP A 178 -7.00 0.84 -12.68
C ASP A 178 -6.34 1.91 -11.80
N TRP A 179 -5.84 1.48 -10.64
CA TRP A 179 -5.19 2.38 -9.69
C TRP A 179 -3.95 3.06 -10.29
N GLN A 180 -3.30 2.44 -11.29
CA GLN A 180 -2.16 3.01 -11.99
C GLN A 180 -2.58 4.24 -12.81
N ALA A 181 -3.72 4.17 -13.51
CA ALA A 181 -4.27 5.32 -14.23
C ALA A 181 -4.63 6.46 -13.26
N ILE A 182 -5.28 6.14 -12.14
CA ILE A 182 -5.74 7.15 -11.17
C ILE A 182 -4.54 7.82 -10.48
N MET A 183 -3.48 7.08 -10.14
CA MET A 183 -2.25 7.67 -9.61
C MET A 183 -1.60 8.63 -10.62
N ASN A 184 -1.55 8.25 -11.90
CA ASN A 184 -1.04 9.13 -12.97
C ASN A 184 -1.87 10.41 -13.11
N GLU A 185 -3.20 10.29 -13.14
CA GLU A 185 -4.14 11.44 -13.17
C GLU A 185 -3.94 12.37 -11.97
N SER A 186 -3.56 11.81 -10.82
CA SER A 186 -3.32 12.55 -9.57
C SER A 186 -1.96 13.25 -9.52
N GLY A 187 -1.22 13.29 -10.62
CA GLY A 187 0.06 13.98 -10.71
C GLY A 187 1.23 13.18 -10.13
N LEU A 188 1.09 11.85 -10.00
CA LEU A 188 2.21 10.96 -9.70
C LEU A 188 2.78 10.39 -11.00
N ALA A 189 4.03 9.93 -10.94
CA ALA A 189 4.69 9.22 -12.03
C ALA A 189 5.46 8.01 -11.48
N VAL A 190 5.29 6.87 -12.14
CA VAL A 190 6.04 5.66 -11.82
C VAL A 190 7.51 5.86 -12.16
N GLN A 191 8.39 5.61 -11.18
CA GLN A 191 9.84 5.64 -11.35
C GLN A 191 10.41 4.24 -11.57
N GLN A 192 9.92 3.27 -10.82
CA GLN A 192 10.36 1.87 -10.89
C GLN A 192 9.15 0.95 -10.84
N ARG A 193 9.21 -0.15 -11.60
CA ARG A 193 8.15 -1.15 -11.68
C ARG A 193 8.75 -2.54 -11.81
N SER A 194 8.23 -3.48 -11.03
CA SER A 194 8.60 -4.89 -11.11
C SER A 194 7.35 -5.75 -11.08
N ARG A 195 7.17 -6.60 -12.10
CA ARG A 195 6.05 -7.57 -12.13
C ARG A 195 6.31 -8.67 -11.11
N GLN A 196 5.30 -8.97 -10.32
CA GLN A 196 5.33 -9.94 -9.24
C GLN A 196 4.24 -11.00 -9.43
N VAL A 197 4.37 -12.15 -8.78
CA VAL A 197 3.32 -13.18 -8.74
C VAL A 197 2.84 -13.59 -10.15
N ASP A 198 3.77 -13.96 -11.04
CA ASP A 198 3.51 -14.29 -12.46
C ASP A 198 2.75 -13.20 -13.22
N GLY A 199 2.96 -11.94 -12.83
CA GLY A 199 2.32 -10.77 -13.45
C GLY A 199 0.90 -10.49 -12.94
N MET A 200 0.42 -11.18 -11.90
CA MET A 200 -0.85 -10.86 -11.25
C MET A 200 -0.74 -9.63 -10.33
N ALA A 201 0.47 -9.34 -9.84
CA ALA A 201 0.74 -8.18 -9.01
C ALA A 201 1.95 -7.42 -9.54
N THR A 202 2.14 -6.20 -9.05
CA THR A 202 3.28 -5.35 -9.35
C THR A 202 3.77 -4.69 -8.07
N ALA A 203 5.08 -4.47 -7.99
CA ALA A 203 5.71 -3.65 -6.96
C ALA A 203 6.28 -2.40 -7.65
N GLU A 204 5.89 -1.21 -7.23
CA GLU A 204 6.16 0.06 -7.91
C GLU A 204 6.57 1.15 -6.94
N ILE A 205 7.43 2.05 -7.41
CA ILE A 205 7.78 3.30 -6.74
C ILE A 205 7.22 4.44 -7.58
N TRP A 206 6.46 5.32 -6.94
CA TRP A 206 5.86 6.50 -7.53
C TRP A 206 6.35 7.76 -6.83
N ASN A 207 6.54 8.84 -7.59
CA ASN A 207 6.88 10.15 -7.04
C ASN A 207 5.91 11.19 -7.57
N LEU A 208 5.79 12.31 -6.87
CA LEU A 208 5.11 13.48 -7.41
C LEU A 208 5.83 13.93 -8.68
N ARG A 209 5.07 14.26 -9.73
CA ARG A 209 5.66 14.84 -10.93
C ARG A 209 6.29 16.18 -10.54
N THR A 210 7.59 16.29 -10.74
CA THR A 210 8.27 17.59 -10.70
C THR A 210 7.60 18.50 -11.71
N ARG A 211 7.14 19.67 -11.26
CA ARG A 211 6.76 20.73 -12.19
C ARG A 211 8.04 21.19 -12.87
N ASN A 212 8.39 20.62 -14.02
CA ASN A 212 9.38 21.25 -14.87
C ASN A 212 8.87 22.66 -15.18
N ALA A 213 9.67 23.66 -14.84
CA ALA A 213 9.42 25.06 -15.15
C ALA A 213 9.36 25.25 -16.66
N PHE A 214 8.16 25.14 -17.24
CA PHE A 214 7.86 25.69 -18.56
C PHE A 214 7.57 27.19 -18.41
N THR A 215 8.62 27.97 -18.14
CA THR A 215 8.62 29.43 -18.34
C THR A 215 10.06 29.92 -18.44
N ALA A 216 10.65 29.83 -19.63
CA ALA A 216 11.63 30.80 -20.15
C ALA A 216 12.01 30.38 -21.57
N GLY A 217 11.74 31.24 -22.56
CA GLY A 217 12.38 31.15 -23.87
C GLY A 217 11.45 30.99 -25.07
N GLN A 218 10.35 31.74 -25.16
CA GLN A 218 9.80 32.18 -26.46
C GLN A 218 9.24 33.60 -26.32
N LEU A 219 10.15 34.54 -26.06
CA LEU A 219 10.06 35.92 -26.52
C LEU A 219 11.50 36.29 -26.92
N ILE A 220 11.65 36.98 -28.06
CA ILE A 220 12.89 37.29 -28.80
C ILE A 220 13.26 36.10 -29.73
N ASP A 221 13.10 36.13 -31.05
CA ASP A 221 13.02 37.21 -32.07
C ASP A 221 11.89 36.98 -33.09
#